data_AF-E6QU62-F1
#
_entry.id   AF-E6QU62-F1
#
_cell.length_a   1.000
_cell.length_b   1.000
_cell.length_c   1.000
_cell.angle_alpha   90.00
_cell.angle_beta   90.00
_cell.angle_gamma   90.00
#
_symmetry.space_group_name_H-M   'P 1'
#
loop_
_entity.id
_entity.type
_entity.pdbx_description
1 polymer ?
#
loop_
_entity_poly.entity_id
_entity_poly.type
_entity_poly.pdbx_seq_one_letter_code
_entity_poly.pdbx_strand_id
1 'polypeptide(L)'
;MKYRPVYPRKPFESLLAARQWVTSFVQWYNHEHRHSAIGFVTPAERHEGMDEALLRKRVNVYEAAKNAHPERWSGATRHWQHIAVVHLNPDHQHEEQNNHQKDIHDELKIAA
;
A
#
# COMPACT_ATOMS: atom_id res chain seq x y z
N MET A 1 -6.12 3.21 -8.03
CA MET A 1 -7.22 2.89 -8.97
C MET A 1 -7.25 3.77 -10.22
N LYS A 2 -6.89 5.07 -10.13
CA LYS A 2 -6.93 6.09 -11.20
C LYS A 2 -6.16 5.79 -12.51
N TYR A 3 -5.51 4.62 -12.63
CA TYR A 3 -4.65 4.29 -13.78
C TYR A 3 -4.70 2.79 -14.18
N ARG A 4 -5.79 2.06 -13.87
CA ARG A 4 -5.92 0.65 -14.29
C ARG A 4 -6.28 0.57 -15.79
N PRO A 5 -5.48 -0.10 -16.64
CA PRO A 5 -5.74 -0.18 -18.08
C PRO A 5 -7.10 -0.80 -18.44
N VAL A 6 -7.58 -1.71 -17.60
CA VAL A 6 -8.83 -2.46 -17.79
C VAL A 6 -10.06 -1.74 -17.24
N TYR A 7 -9.90 -0.53 -16.71
CA TYR A 7 -11.05 0.25 -16.23
C TYR A 7 -11.88 0.72 -17.44
N PRO A 8 -13.20 0.51 -17.47
CA PRO A 8 -14.04 0.82 -18.62
C PRO A 8 -14.04 2.32 -18.86
N ARG A 9 -13.71 2.70 -20.10
CA ARG A 9 -13.72 4.10 -20.57
C ARG A 9 -15.04 4.49 -21.23
N LYS A 10 -15.87 3.50 -21.57
CA LYS A 10 -17.20 3.68 -22.15
C LYS A 10 -18.26 3.17 -21.16
N PRO A 11 -19.51 3.67 -21.23
CA PRO A 11 -20.62 3.11 -20.46
C PRO A 11 -20.81 1.62 -20.74
N PHE A 12 -21.37 0.90 -19.78
CA PHE A 12 -21.78 -0.49 -19.99
C PHE A 12 -22.99 -0.56 -20.90
N GLU A 13 -23.00 -1.55 -21.79
CA GLU A 13 -24.08 -1.75 -22.77
C GLU A 13 -25.38 -2.24 -22.12
N SER A 14 -25.29 -2.82 -20.92
CA SER A 14 -26.44 -3.28 -20.15
C SER A 14 -26.13 -3.36 -18.65
N LEU A 15 -27.18 -3.47 -17.84
CA LEU A 15 -27.06 -3.74 -16.41
C LEU A 15 -26.33 -5.06 -16.12
N LEU A 16 -26.55 -6.09 -16.94
CA LEU A 16 -25.89 -7.38 -16.80
C LEU A 16 -24.38 -7.26 -17.03
N ALA A 17 -23.98 -6.57 -18.09
CA ALA A 17 -22.57 -6.33 -18.39
C ALA A 17 -21.87 -5.54 -17.26
N ALA A 18 -22.55 -4.52 -16.72
CA ALA A 18 -22.05 -3.76 -15.57
C ALA A 18 -21.82 -4.67 -14.35
N ARG A 19 -22.80 -5.51 -14.01
CA ARG A 19 -22.71 -6.44 -12.86
C ARG A 19 -21.56 -7.43 -13.02
N GLN A 20 -21.44 -8.06 -14.19
CA GLN A 20 -20.36 -9.02 -14.47
C GLN A 20 -18.98 -8.36 -14.33
N TRP A 21 -18.82 -7.16 -14.88
CA TRP A 21 -17.56 -6.44 -14.78
C TRP A 21 -17.23 -6.06 -13.34
N VAL A 22 -18.19 -5.51 -12.58
CA VAL A 22 -17.99 -5.10 -11.19
C VAL A 22 -17.66 -6.31 -10.30
N THR A 23 -18.33 -7.45 -10.48
CA THR A 23 -18.02 -8.68 -9.74
C THR A 23 -16.57 -9.11 -9.94
N SER A 24 -16.14 -9.21 -11.20
CA SER A 24 -14.74 -9.56 -11.52
C SER A 24 -13.75 -8.52 -10.99
N PHE A 25 -14.14 -7.25 -11.04
CA PHE A 25 -13.33 -6.16 -10.52
C PHE A 25 -13.12 -6.23 -9.01
N VAL A 26 -14.19 -6.44 -8.24
CA VAL A 26 -14.14 -6.55 -6.77
C VAL A 26 -13.31 -7.76 -6.35
N GLN A 27 -13.46 -8.89 -7.04
CA GLN A 27 -12.66 -10.09 -6.78
C GLN A 27 -11.17 -9.78 -6.94
N TRP A 28 -10.79 -9.21 -8.08
CA TRP A 28 -9.41 -8.81 -8.34
C TRP A 28 -8.90 -7.76 -7.32
N TYR A 29 -9.72 -6.75 -7.03
CA TYR A 29 -9.36 -5.66 -6.12
C TYR A 29 -9.06 -6.19 -4.72
N ASN A 30 -9.89 -7.09 -4.19
CA ASN A 30 -9.77 -7.60 -2.84
C ASN A 30 -8.67 -8.67 -2.71
N HIS A 31 -8.43 -9.48 -3.73
CA HIS A 31 -7.61 -10.69 -3.60
C HIS A 31 -6.30 -10.68 -4.41
N GLU A 32 -6.16 -9.80 -5.39
CA GLU A 32 -4.98 -9.77 -6.26
C GLU A 32 -4.27 -8.41 -6.24
N HIS A 33 -5.03 -7.32 -6.19
CA HIS A 33 -4.47 -5.98 -6.21
C HIS A 33 -3.78 -5.64 -4.89
N ARG A 34 -2.47 -5.38 -4.98
CA ARG A 34 -1.66 -4.97 -3.82
C ARG A 34 -1.62 -3.46 -3.71
N HIS A 35 -1.99 -2.95 -2.53
CA HIS A 35 -2.14 -1.52 -2.28
C HIS A 35 -0.89 -0.94 -1.63
N SER A 36 -0.25 0.02 -2.31
CA SER A 36 0.99 0.64 -1.81
C SER A 36 0.83 1.33 -0.46
N ALA A 37 -0.32 1.95 -0.21
CA ALA A 37 -0.61 2.70 1.02
C ALA A 37 -0.68 1.82 2.28
N ILE A 38 -0.87 0.51 2.12
CA ILE A 38 -0.87 -0.48 3.22
C ILE A 38 0.30 -1.46 3.08
N GLY A 39 1.39 -1.02 2.46
CA GLY A 39 2.60 -1.83 2.36
C GLY A 39 2.51 -2.96 1.34
N PHE A 40 1.75 -2.81 0.25
CA PHE A 40 1.60 -3.78 -0.84
C PHE A 40 1.00 -5.14 -0.41
N VAL A 41 0.03 -5.13 0.49
CA VAL A 41 -0.85 -6.29 0.75
C VAL A 41 -2.19 -6.11 0.03
N THR A 42 -2.94 -7.18 -0.12
CA THR A 42 -4.30 -7.12 -0.65
C THR A 42 -5.28 -6.71 0.44
N PRO A 43 -6.44 -6.12 0.10
CA PRO A 43 -7.46 -5.79 1.08
C PRO A 43 -7.92 -7.01 1.88
N ALA A 44 -8.04 -8.18 1.25
CA ALA A 44 -8.41 -9.42 1.94
C ALA A 44 -7.32 -9.89 2.92
N GLU A 45 -6.04 -9.91 2.53
CA GLU A 45 -4.92 -10.26 3.42
C GLU A 45 -4.90 -9.37 4.67
N ARG A 46 -5.21 -8.08 4.51
CA ARG A 46 -5.29 -7.15 5.62
C ARG A 46 -6.53 -7.34 6.48
N HIS A 47 -7.68 -7.57 5.85
CA HIS A 47 -8.92 -7.85 6.58
C HIS A 47 -8.80 -9.10 7.46
N GLU A 48 -8.08 -10.11 6.98
CA GLU A 48 -7.79 -11.35 7.69
C GLU A 48 -6.63 -11.23 8.70
N GLY A 49 -6.01 -10.05 8.83
CA GLY A 49 -4.89 -9.81 9.76
C GLY A 49 -3.58 -10.51 9.38
N MET A 50 -3.45 -10.97 8.13
CA MET A 50 -2.23 -11.64 7.64
C MET A 50 -1.10 -10.66 7.30
N ASP A 51 -1.43 -9.37 7.17
CA ASP A 51 -0.53 -8.34 6.67
C ASP A 51 0.70 -8.14 7.55
N GLU A 52 0.57 -8.17 8.89
CA GLU A 52 1.71 -8.08 9.79
C GLU A 52 2.77 -9.16 9.52
N ALA A 53 2.34 -10.42 9.39
CA ALA A 53 3.25 -11.53 9.14
C ALA A 53 3.92 -11.42 7.77
N LEU A 54 3.17 -10.98 6.75
CA LEU A 54 3.69 -10.72 5.41
C LEU A 54 4.73 -9.59 5.41
N LEU A 55 4.46 -8.50 6.13
CA LEU A 55 5.34 -7.35 6.25
C LEU A 55 6.64 -7.70 6.97
N ARG A 56 6.57 -8.47 8.07
CA ARG A 56 7.78 -9.00 8.75
C ARG A 56 8.64 -9.86 7.82
N LYS A 57 8.01 -10.74 7.02
CA LYS A 57 8.73 -11.54 6.02
C LYS A 57 9.43 -10.65 4.98
N ARG A 58 8.79 -9.55 4.55
CA ARG A 58 9.39 -8.61 3.60
C ARG A 58 10.61 -7.90 4.13
N VAL A 59 10.63 -7.52 5.42
CA VAL A 59 11.84 -6.99 6.07
C VAL A 59 13.00 -7.97 5.87
N ASN A 60 12.80 -9.24 6.23
CA ASN A 60 13.86 -10.25 6.13
C ASN A 60 14.38 -10.43 4.69
N VAL A 61 13.47 -10.46 3.70
CA VAL A 61 13.84 -10.57 2.29
C VAL A 61 14.67 -9.38 1.83
N TYR A 62 14.27 -8.17 2.20
CA TYR A 62 14.97 -6.95 1.79
C TYR A 62 16.34 -6.81 2.47
N GLU A 63 16.44 -7.14 3.76
CA GLU A 63 17.72 -7.14 4.47
C GLU A 63 18.67 -8.20 3.90
N ALA A 64 18.18 -9.42 3.62
CA ALA A 64 18.99 -10.44 2.98
C ALA A 64 19.48 -10.00 1.58
N ALA A 65 18.60 -9.40 0.78
CA ALA A 65 18.94 -8.89 -0.54
C ALA A 65 19.97 -7.76 -0.48
N LYS A 66 19.86 -6.86 0.51
CA LYS A 66 20.82 -5.78 0.75
C LYS A 66 22.18 -6.32 1.20
N ASN A 67 22.19 -7.28 2.13
CA ASN A 67 23.43 -7.90 2.60
C ASN A 67 24.18 -8.63 1.49
N ALA A 68 23.44 -9.25 0.55
CA ALA A 68 24.05 -9.95 -0.58
C ALA A 68 24.69 -9.01 -1.60
N HIS A 69 24.19 -7.78 -1.73
CA HIS A 69 24.56 -6.84 -2.79
C HIS A 69 24.49 -5.38 -2.33
N PRO A 70 25.31 -4.99 -1.33
CA PRO A 70 25.20 -3.66 -0.72
C PRO A 70 25.37 -2.52 -1.72
N GLU A 71 26.09 -2.73 -2.82
CA GLU A 71 26.32 -1.75 -3.90
C GLU A 71 25.03 -1.28 -4.60
N ARG A 72 23.94 -2.05 -4.54
CA ARG A 72 22.65 -1.67 -5.13
C ARG A 72 21.80 -0.79 -4.21
N TRP A 73 22.23 -0.55 -2.98
CA TRP A 73 21.50 0.26 -2.01
C TRP A 73 22.30 1.50 -1.61
N SER A 74 21.70 2.67 -1.83
CA SER A 74 22.25 3.94 -1.34
C SER A 74 21.98 4.19 0.15
N GLY A 75 21.14 3.38 0.80
CA GLY A 75 20.72 3.62 2.18
C GLY A 75 19.95 2.45 2.79
N ALA A 76 19.07 2.74 3.76
CA ALA A 76 18.23 1.74 4.43
C ALA A 76 17.30 1.01 3.44
N THR A 77 16.84 -0.18 3.83
CA THR A 77 15.81 -0.88 3.06
C THR A 77 14.47 -0.16 3.18
N ARG A 78 13.52 -0.55 2.33
CA ARG A 78 12.19 0.02 2.35
C ARG A 78 11.51 -0.23 3.71
N HIS A 79 10.87 0.81 4.25
CA HIS A 79 10.07 0.70 5.47
C HIS A 79 8.83 -0.20 5.26
N TRP A 80 8.87 -1.39 5.84
CA TRP A 80 7.80 -2.39 5.82
C TRP A 80 7.04 -2.46 7.16
N GLN A 81 6.98 -1.36 7.91
CA GLN A 81 6.23 -1.34 9.16
C GLN A 81 4.73 -1.47 8.92
N HIS A 82 4.04 -2.19 9.81
CA HIS A 82 2.58 -2.29 9.76
C HIS A 82 1.97 -0.94 10.11
N ILE A 83 1.07 -0.46 9.24
CA ILE A 83 0.31 0.77 9.47
C ILE A 83 -0.97 0.35 10.16
N ALA A 84 -1.21 0.73 11.42
CA ALA A 84 -2.40 0.28 12.16
C ALA A 84 -3.67 1.02 11.74
N VAL A 85 -3.58 2.34 11.57
CA VAL A 85 -4.73 3.22 11.28
C VAL A 85 -4.43 4.08 10.07
N VAL A 86 -5.42 4.21 9.19
CA VAL A 86 -5.38 5.11 8.03
C VAL A 86 -6.71 5.84 7.98
N HIS A 87 -6.67 7.16 7.81
CA HIS A 87 -7.86 7.99 7.69
C HIS A 87 -8.18 8.27 6.22
N LEU A 88 -9.43 8.09 5.82
CA LEU A 88 -9.91 8.47 4.50
C LEU A 88 -10.59 9.84 4.64
N ASN A 89 -9.94 10.89 4.11
CA ASN A 89 -10.30 12.29 4.38
C ASN A 89 -10.20 12.64 5.88
N PRO A 90 -8.98 12.80 6.42
CA PRO A 90 -8.81 13.26 7.78
C PRO A 90 -9.44 14.65 7.97
N ASP A 91 -10.04 14.90 9.13
CA ASP A 91 -10.41 16.28 9.52
C ASP A 91 -9.13 17.12 9.64
N HIS A 92 -9.22 18.44 9.46
CA HIS A 92 -8.07 19.36 9.43
C HIS A 92 -7.09 19.18 10.61
N GLN A 93 -7.59 18.81 11.79
CA GLN A 93 -6.75 18.56 12.98
C GLN A 93 -5.82 17.34 12.83
N HIS A 94 -6.24 16.32 12.07
CA HIS A 94 -5.43 15.13 11.81
C HIS A 94 -4.44 15.33 10.65
N GLU A 95 -4.70 16.27 9.74
CA GLU A 95 -3.76 16.67 8.68
C GLU A 95 -2.52 17.36 9.27
N GLU A 96 -2.71 18.26 10.24
CA GLU A 96 -1.63 18.95 10.93
C GLU A 96 -0.72 17.98 11.70
N GLN A 97 -1.30 16.99 12.39
CA GLN A 97 -0.56 15.97 13.13
C GLN A 97 0.28 15.06 12.21
N ASN A 98 -0.28 14.63 11.08
CA ASN A 98 0.43 13.79 10.12
C ASN A 98 1.60 14.53 9.45
N ASN A 99 1.44 15.82 9.15
CA ASN A 99 2.52 16.65 8.62
C ASN A 99 3.62 16.85 9.67
N HIS A 100 3.25 17.15 10.93
CA HIS A 100 4.23 17.27 12.02
C HIS A 100 5.05 15.99 12.23
N GLN A 101 4.39 14.82 12.19
CA GLN A 101 5.07 13.53 12.34
C GLN A 101 6.03 13.23 11.17
N LYS A 102 5.67 13.69 9.97
CA LYS A 102 6.49 13.55 8.76
C LYS A 102 7.69 14.50 8.80
N ASP A 103 7.50 15.75 9.23
CA ASP A 103 8.56 16.74 9.38
C ASP A 103 9.60 16.27 10.40
N ILE A 104 9.17 15.73 11.55
CA ILE A 104 10.06 15.13 12.55
C ILE A 104 10.84 13.94 11.95
N HIS A 105 10.18 13.09 11.16
CA HIS A 105 10.84 11.94 10.54
C HIS A 105 11.87 12.37 9.48
N ASP A 106 11.61 13.44 8.74
CA ASP A 106 12.52 13.97 7.73
C ASP A 106 13.68 14.76 8.37
N GLU A 107 13.45 15.49 9.46
CA GLU A 107 14.53 16.11 10.26
C GLU A 107 15.48 15.09 10.88
N LEU A 108 14.96 13.98 11.42
CA LEU A 108 15.77 12.89 11.95
C LEU A 108 16.57 12.15 10.87
N LYS A 109 16.19 12.26 9.59
CA LYS A 109 16.97 11.73 8.46
C LYS A 109 18.06 12.68 7.98
N ILE A 110 17.96 13.98 8.27
CA ILE A 110 18.98 14.98 7.92
C ILE A 110 20.07 15.04 8.99
N ALA A 111 19.73 14.69 10.24
CA ALA A 111 20.63 14.73 11.39
C ALA A 111 21.50 13.47 11.61
N ALA A 112 21.43 12.47 10.73
CA ALA A 112 22.18 11.21 10.78
C ALA A 112 22.99 11.01 9.50
#